data_AF-E9SFT2-F1
#
_entry.id   AF-E9SFT2-F1
#
_cell.length_a   1.000
_cell.length_b   1.000
_cell.length_c   1.000
_cell.angle_alpha   90.00
_cell.angle_beta   90.00
_cell.angle_gamma   90.00
#
_symmetry.space_group_name_H-M   'P 1'
#
loop_
_entity.id
_entity.type
_entity.pdbx_description
1 polymer ?
#
loop_
_entity_poly.entity_id
_entity_poly.type
_entity_poly.pdbx_seq_one_letter_code
_entity_poly.pdbx_strand_id
1 'polypeptide(L)'
;MITAFVLFGITLVALLVFIGLYIDETHRVQETYRKQYMTEINHASREIELYVAHQGDVEERYKRITSFVTCANSFLFLMNETSDKQIIFNEVTTCLIKYPEQMSERMEDLKKSFDDIYANLDKGYEEAKAVVDSVDKMGR
;
A
#
# COMPACT_ATOMS: atom_id res chain seq x y z
N MET A 1 -46.08 25.67 -14.23
CA MET A 1 -46.11 24.54 -13.27
C MET A 1 -45.76 23.22 -13.92
N ILE A 2 -46.45 22.78 -14.99
CA ILE A 2 -46.15 21.52 -15.69
C ILE A 2 -44.68 21.45 -16.17
N THR A 3 -44.17 22.51 -16.80
CA THR A 3 -42.77 22.59 -17.24
C THR A 3 -41.77 22.40 -16.10
N ALA A 4 -42.08 22.89 -14.90
CA ALA A 4 -41.21 22.73 -13.73
C ALA A 4 -41.17 21.26 -13.25
N PHE A 5 -42.32 20.57 -13.25
CA PHE A 5 -42.37 19.14 -12.93
C PHE A 5 -41.65 18.27 -13.97
N VAL A 6 -41.76 18.62 -15.25
CA VAL A 6 -41.02 17.94 -16.33
C VAL A 6 -39.51 18.13 -16.16
N LEU A 7 -39.05 19.36 -15.94
CA LEU A 7 -37.63 19.64 -15.69
C LEU A 7 -37.12 18.92 -14.45
N PHE A 8 -37.90 18.90 -13.36
CA PHE A 8 -37.56 18.16 -12.14
C PHE A 8 -37.42 16.65 -12.40
N GLY A 9 -38.31 16.06 -13.20
CA GLY A 9 -38.21 14.65 -13.58
C GLY A 9 -36.92 14.35 -14.35
N ILE A 10 -36.57 15.20 -15.33
CA ILE A 10 -35.34 15.04 -16.13
C ILE A 10 -34.09 15.19 -15.25
N THR A 11 -34.04 16.20 -14.38
CA THR A 11 -32.89 16.40 -13.50
C THR A 11 -32.75 15.28 -12.46
N LEU A 12 -33.85 14.75 -11.94
CA LEU A 12 -33.82 13.60 -11.03
C LEU A 12 -33.25 12.36 -11.71
N VAL A 13 -33.68 12.04 -12.93
CA VAL A 13 -33.13 10.92 -13.71
C VAL A 13 -31.65 11.13 -14.00
N ALA A 14 -31.25 12.33 -14.41
CA ALA A 14 -29.84 12.64 -14.65
C ALA A 14 -29.00 12.46 -13.38
N LEU A 15 -29.47 12.94 -12.23
CA LEU A 15 -28.79 12.79 -10.95
C LEU A 15 -28.59 11.31 -10.58
N LEU A 16 -29.62 10.47 -10.74
CA LEU A 16 -29.51 9.03 -10.45
C LEU A 16 -28.48 8.34 -11.35
N VAL A 17 -28.43 8.71 -12.64
CA VAL A 17 -27.40 8.20 -13.57
C VAL A 17 -26.00 8.62 -13.12
N PHE A 18 -25.80 9.89 -12.74
CA PHE A 18 -24.51 10.37 -12.26
C PHE A 18 -24.06 9.66 -10.98
N ILE A 19 -24.97 9.42 -10.03
CA ILE A 19 -24.65 8.67 -8.81
C ILE A 19 -24.21 7.24 -9.16
N GLY A 20 -24.93 6.57 -10.06
CA GLY A 20 -24.58 5.23 -10.50
C GLY A 20 -23.19 5.17 -11.15
N LEU A 21 -22.91 6.08 -12.09
CA LEU A 21 -21.60 6.18 -12.74
C LEU A 21 -20.48 6.50 -11.74
N TYR A 22 -20.75 7.36 -10.77
CA TYR A 22 -19.77 7.72 -9.74
C TYR A 22 -19.40 6.52 -8.87
N ILE A 23 -20.39 5.72 -8.44
CA ILE A 23 -20.16 4.51 -7.64
C ILE A 23 -19.35 3.47 -8.44
N ASP A 24 -19.74 3.22 -9.70
CA ASP A 24 -19.05 2.29 -10.59
C ASP A 24 -17.59 2.69 -10.81
N GLU A 25 -17.35 3.97 -11.12
CA GLU A 25 -16.01 4.51 -11.31
C GLU A 25 -15.18 4.41 -10.02
N THR A 26 -15.78 4.72 -8.86
CA THR A 26 -15.12 4.62 -7.55
C THR A 26 -14.67 3.19 -7.27
N HIS A 27 -15.52 2.20 -7.52
CA HIS A 27 -15.17 0.79 -7.35
C HIS A 27 -14.02 0.39 -8.27
N ARG A 28 -14.09 0.76 -9.55
CA ARG A 28 -13.04 0.47 -10.53
C ARG A 28 -11.69 1.07 -10.15
N VAL A 29 -11.69 2.31 -9.66
CA VAL A 29 -10.50 3.02 -9.20
C VAL A 29 -9.91 2.32 -7.97
N GLN A 30 -10.74 1.94 -6.99
CA GLN A 30 -10.30 1.22 -5.80
C GLN A 30 -9.69 -0.15 -6.13
N GLU A 31 -10.30 -0.90 -7.05
CA GLU A 31 -9.71 -2.15 -7.56
C GLU A 31 -8.35 -1.93 -8.22
N THR A 32 -8.21 -0.83 -8.97
CA THR A 32 -6.95 -0.47 -9.61
C THR A 32 -5.88 -0.16 -8.57
N TYR A 33 -6.19 0.63 -7.54
CA TYR A 33 -5.26 0.90 -6.46
C TYR A 33 -4.85 -0.36 -5.71
N ARG A 34 -5.79 -1.28 -5.43
CA ARG A 34 -5.46 -2.56 -4.80
C ARG A 34 -4.52 -3.41 -5.66
N LYS A 35 -4.74 -3.45 -6.98
CA LYS A 35 -3.86 -4.17 -7.91
C LYS A 35 -2.44 -3.58 -7.92
N GLN A 36 -2.35 -2.24 -7.99
CA GLN A 36 -1.05 -1.57 -7.97
C GLN A 36 -0.33 -1.76 -6.64
N TYR A 37 -1.04 -1.62 -5.51
CA TYR A 37 -0.51 -1.93 -4.19
C TYR A 37 0.11 -3.34 -4.13
N MET A 38 -0.66 -4.36 -4.52
CA MET A 38 -0.17 -5.75 -4.49
C MET A 38 1.00 -6.00 -5.45
N THR A 39 1.01 -5.30 -6.59
CA THR A 39 2.12 -5.36 -7.56
C THR A 39 3.41 -4.82 -6.94
N GLU A 40 3.34 -3.65 -6.31
CA GLU A 40 4.48 -3.02 -5.65
C GLU A 40 4.97 -3.81 -4.42
N ILE A 41 4.06 -4.40 -3.63
CA ILE A 41 4.43 -5.32 -2.53
C ILE A 41 5.20 -6.53 -3.06
N ASN A 42 4.73 -7.15 -4.15
CA ASN A 42 5.41 -8.27 -4.77
C ASN A 42 6.78 -7.87 -5.34
N HIS A 43 6.89 -6.69 -5.96
CA HIS A 43 8.18 -6.15 -6.40
C HIS A 43 9.14 -5.94 -5.23
N ALA A 44 8.66 -5.36 -4.12
CA ALA A 44 9.45 -5.20 -2.92
C ALA A 44 9.92 -6.55 -2.36
N SER A 45 9.02 -7.53 -2.20
CA SER A 45 9.38 -8.87 -1.68
C SER A 45 10.45 -9.55 -2.54
N ARG A 46 10.26 -9.54 -3.87
CA ARG A 46 11.24 -10.14 -4.80
C ARG A 46 12.58 -9.41 -4.77
N GLU A 47 12.58 -8.09 -4.65
CA GLU A 47 13.82 -7.34 -4.54
C GLU A 47 14.54 -7.62 -3.22
N ILE A 48 13.79 -7.80 -2.12
CA ILE A 48 14.34 -8.24 -0.83
C ILE A 48 14.96 -9.63 -0.93
N GLU A 49 14.33 -10.58 -1.64
CA GLU A 49 14.90 -11.91 -1.89
C GLU A 49 16.30 -11.82 -2.52
N LEU A 50 16.44 -10.95 -3.53
CA LEU A 50 17.72 -10.73 -4.20
C LEU A 50 18.73 -9.98 -3.32
N TYR A 51 18.26 -9.08 -2.47
CA TYR A 51 19.08 -8.38 -1.47
C TYR A 51 19.66 -9.36 -0.45
N VAL A 52 18.82 -10.20 0.16
CA VAL A 52 19.23 -11.22 1.15
C VAL A 52 20.18 -12.25 0.52
N ALA A 53 19.93 -12.63 -0.73
CA ALA A 53 20.82 -13.51 -1.48
C ALA A 53 22.15 -12.85 -1.93
N HIS A 54 22.39 -11.57 -1.57
CA HIS A 54 23.58 -10.79 -1.92
C HIS A 54 23.89 -10.78 -3.44
N GLN A 55 22.85 -10.81 -4.28
CA GLN A 55 23.03 -10.91 -5.73
C GLN A 55 23.20 -9.52 -6.35
N GLY A 56 24.42 -9.11 -6.72
CA GLY A 56 24.64 -7.80 -7.35
C GLY A 56 24.81 -6.67 -6.34
N ASP A 57 24.48 -5.43 -6.74
CA ASP A 57 24.71 -4.25 -5.89
C ASP A 57 23.66 -4.13 -4.77
N VAL A 58 24.07 -4.52 -3.56
CA VAL A 58 23.24 -4.53 -2.35
C VAL A 58 22.72 -3.13 -1.99
N GLU A 59 23.52 -2.08 -2.21
CA GLU A 59 23.11 -0.70 -1.90
C GLU A 59 22.04 -0.24 -2.89
N GLU A 60 22.21 -0.54 -4.17
CA GLU A 60 21.21 -0.23 -5.20
C GLU A 60 19.90 -1.01 -4.96
N ARG A 61 20.00 -2.28 -4.53
CA ARG A 61 18.83 -3.08 -4.15
C ARG A 61 18.06 -2.47 -3.00
N TYR A 62 18.74 -2.04 -1.94
CA TYR A 62 18.09 -1.38 -0.81
C TYR A 62 17.29 -0.15 -1.25
N LYS A 63 17.86 0.67 -2.15
CA LYS A 63 17.19 1.84 -2.72
C LYS A 63 15.94 1.44 -3.53
N ARG A 64 16.02 0.37 -4.33
CA ARG A 64 14.86 -0.16 -5.07
C ARG A 64 13.77 -0.68 -4.15
N ILE A 65 14.11 -1.43 -3.10
CA ILE A 65 13.17 -1.89 -2.08
C ILE A 65 12.43 -0.69 -1.48
N THR A 66 13.17 0.33 -1.04
CA THR A 66 12.61 1.56 -0.47
C THR A 66 11.67 2.26 -1.46
N SER A 67 12.03 2.29 -2.75
CA SER A 67 11.18 2.86 -3.82
C SER A 67 9.87 2.09 -3.97
N PHE A 68 9.91 0.77 -4.11
CA PHE A 68 8.70 -0.06 -4.25
C PHE A 68 7.80 0.05 -3.03
N VAL A 69 8.37 0.04 -1.83
CA VAL A 69 7.60 0.23 -0.59
C VAL A 69 6.96 1.62 -0.54
N THR A 70 7.65 2.68 -0.97
CA THR A 70 7.07 4.03 -1.03
C THR A 70 5.91 4.11 -2.05
N CYS A 71 6.05 3.46 -3.20
CA CYS A 71 4.98 3.34 -4.19
C CYS A 71 3.77 2.59 -3.62
N ALA A 72 4.00 1.42 -2.99
CA ALA A 72 2.96 0.66 -2.32
C ALA A 72 2.24 1.49 -1.26
N ASN A 73 2.97 2.24 -0.42
CA ASN A 73 2.39 3.11 0.60
C ASN A 73 1.47 4.18 0.00
N SER A 74 1.86 4.74 -1.14
CA SER A 74 1.06 5.74 -1.85
C SER A 74 -0.26 5.16 -2.36
N PHE A 75 -0.25 3.94 -2.89
CA PHE A 75 -1.49 3.26 -3.29
C PHE A 75 -2.35 2.87 -2.10
N LEU A 76 -1.75 2.36 -1.02
CA LEU A 76 -2.47 2.00 0.21
C LEU A 76 -3.16 3.22 0.84
N PHE A 77 -2.53 4.40 0.77
CA PHE A 77 -3.12 5.66 1.21
C PHE A 77 -4.36 6.05 0.39
N LEU A 78 -4.38 5.76 -0.91
CA LEU A 78 -5.51 6.05 -1.80
C LEU A 78 -6.64 5.02 -1.70
N MET A 79 -6.36 3.86 -1.11
CA MET A 79 -7.38 2.84 -0.88
C MET A 79 -8.27 3.20 0.30
N ASN A 80 -9.56 2.85 0.21
CA ASN A 80 -10.52 2.94 1.31
C ASN A 80 -10.32 1.80 2.33
N GLU A 81 -9.09 1.60 2.79
CA GLU A 81 -8.72 0.58 3.80
C GLU A 81 -8.73 1.18 5.22
N THR A 82 -8.69 0.30 6.22
CA THR A 82 -8.60 0.69 7.64
C THR A 82 -7.34 1.48 7.93
N SER A 83 -7.45 2.47 8.84
CA SER A 83 -6.35 3.33 9.28
C SER A 83 -5.12 2.54 9.76
N ASP A 84 -5.31 1.38 10.38
CA ASP A 84 -4.23 0.66 11.05
C ASP A 84 -3.23 0.06 10.05
N LYS A 85 -3.71 -0.50 8.94
CA LYS A 85 -2.84 -1.00 7.85
C LYS A 85 -2.02 0.13 7.24
N GLN A 86 -2.65 1.29 7.03
CA GLN A 86 -1.98 2.49 6.52
C GLN A 86 -0.91 3.00 7.49
N ILE A 87 -1.20 3.05 8.79
CA ILE A 87 -0.25 3.46 9.83
C ILE A 87 0.97 2.54 9.84
N ILE A 88 0.75 1.22 9.94
CA ILE A 88 1.83 0.22 9.99
C ILE A 88 2.72 0.35 8.75
N PHE A 89 2.13 0.40 7.56
CA PHE A 89 2.89 0.44 6.32
C PHE A 89 3.65 1.77 6.12
N ASN A 90 3.08 2.87 6.60
CA ASN A 90 3.77 4.15 6.64
C ASN A 90 4.95 4.15 7.62
N GLU A 91 4.82 3.46 8.75
CA GLU A 91 5.94 3.26 9.69
C GLU A 91 7.03 2.38 9.08
N VAL A 92 6.69 1.30 8.36
CA VAL A 92 7.66 0.48 7.61
C VAL A 92 8.43 1.36 6.63
N THR A 93 7.72 2.15 5.83
CA THR A 93 8.32 3.08 4.84
C THR A 93 9.26 4.07 5.54
N THR A 94 8.82 4.63 6.66
CA THR A 94 9.62 5.56 7.46
C THR A 94 10.88 4.88 8.01
N CYS A 95 10.77 3.65 8.50
CA CYS A 95 11.91 2.93 9.06
C CYS A 95 12.94 2.59 7.98
N LEU A 96 12.50 2.16 6.79
CA LEU A 96 13.39 1.91 5.65
C LEU A 96 14.21 3.15 5.26
N ILE A 97 13.59 4.34 5.34
CA ILE A 97 14.25 5.60 4.99
C ILE A 97 15.16 6.11 6.12
N LYS A 98 14.69 6.08 7.37
CA LYS A 98 15.38 6.72 8.50
C LYS A 98 16.40 5.83 9.21
N TYR A 99 16.19 4.52 9.21
CA TYR A 99 17.02 3.56 9.95
C TYR A 99 17.53 2.45 9.04
N PRO A 100 18.26 2.79 7.95
CA PRO A 100 18.62 1.81 6.93
C PRO A 100 19.53 0.70 7.43
N GLU A 101 20.44 1.02 8.36
CA GLU A 101 21.35 0.02 8.97
C GLU A 101 20.56 -1.02 9.76
N GLN A 102 19.64 -0.59 10.64
CA GLN A 102 18.79 -1.50 11.42
C GLN A 102 17.83 -2.29 10.51
N MET A 103 17.23 -1.64 9.51
CA MET A 103 16.30 -2.31 8.61
C MET A 103 17.00 -3.36 7.74
N SER A 104 18.26 -3.13 7.35
CA SER A 104 19.06 -4.10 6.58
C SER A 104 19.18 -5.46 7.28
N GLU A 105 19.25 -5.46 8.62
CA GLU A 105 19.30 -6.69 9.44
C GLU A 105 17.95 -7.43 9.53
N ARG A 106 16.85 -6.77 9.15
CA ARG A 106 15.47 -7.25 9.32
C ARG A 106 14.80 -7.58 7.98
N MET A 107 15.59 -7.66 6.91
CA MET A 107 15.08 -7.86 5.55
C MET A 107 14.37 -9.20 5.37
N GLU A 108 14.83 -10.27 6.01
CA GLU A 108 14.16 -11.58 5.94
C GLU A 108 12.75 -11.55 6.55
N ASP A 109 12.62 -10.95 7.73
CA ASP A 109 11.32 -10.79 8.41
C ASP A 109 10.40 -9.86 7.61
N LEU A 110 10.95 -8.76 7.05
CA LEU A 110 10.20 -7.85 6.21
C LEU A 110 9.71 -8.54 4.94
N LYS A 111 10.53 -9.37 4.30
CA LYS A 111 10.14 -10.18 3.13
C LYS A 111 8.95 -11.06 3.47
N LYS A 112 9.03 -11.81 4.58
CA LYS A 112 7.96 -12.69 5.03
C LYS A 112 6.65 -11.92 5.22
N SER A 113 6.73 -10.75 5.84
CA SER A 113 5.55 -9.89 6.02
C SER A 113 4.93 -9.47 4.67
N PHE A 114 5.75 -9.14 3.67
CA PHE A 114 5.30 -8.75 2.33
C PHE A 114 4.73 -9.92 1.54
N ASP A 115 5.31 -11.11 1.67
CA ASP A 115 4.76 -12.34 1.07
C ASP A 115 3.37 -12.66 1.65
N ASP A 116 3.21 -12.53 2.97
CA ASP A 116 1.93 -12.75 3.64
C ASP A 116 0.89 -11.68 3.26
N ILE A 117 1.29 -10.41 3.14
CA ILE A 117 0.42 -9.33 2.63
C ILE A 117 -0.03 -9.65 1.19
N TYR A 118 0.91 -10.06 0.32
CA TYR A 118 0.60 -10.41 -1.07
C TYR A 118 -0.33 -11.63 -1.17
N ALA A 119 -0.19 -12.59 -0.24
CA ALA A 119 -1.09 -13.72 -0.09
C ALA A 119 -2.46 -13.35 0.54
N ASN A 120 -2.72 -12.06 0.82
CA ASN A 120 -3.91 -11.54 1.50
C ASN A 120 -4.12 -12.14 2.91
N LEU A 121 -3.03 -12.40 3.64
CA LEU A 121 -3.07 -12.89 5.01
C LEU A 121 -2.94 -11.70 5.97
N ASP A 122 -3.93 -11.50 6.85
CA ASP A 122 -3.95 -10.36 7.78
C ASP A 122 -2.71 -10.32 8.70
N LYS A 123 -2.15 -11.50 9.04
CA LYS A 123 -0.90 -11.62 9.81
C LYS A 123 0.29 -10.89 9.18
N GLY A 124 0.29 -10.65 7.86
CA GLY A 124 1.38 -9.95 7.19
C GLY A 124 1.57 -8.52 7.72
N TYR A 125 0.49 -7.83 8.08
CA TYR A 125 0.59 -6.50 8.70
C TYR A 125 1.05 -6.57 10.17
N GLU A 126 0.68 -7.62 10.90
CA GLU A 126 1.17 -7.84 12.26
C GLU A 126 2.68 -8.14 12.28
N GLU A 127 3.15 -8.93 11.31
CA GLU A 127 4.57 -9.21 11.11
C GLU A 127 5.35 -7.94 10.70
N ALA A 128 4.80 -7.14 9.78
CA ALA A 128 5.39 -5.86 9.40
C ALA A 128 5.50 -4.90 10.59
N LYS A 129 4.48 -4.89 11.45
CA LYS A 129 4.49 -4.11 12.70
C LYS A 129 5.57 -4.61 13.67
N ALA A 130 5.73 -5.92 13.82
CA ALA A 130 6.78 -6.48 14.66
C ALA A 130 8.19 -6.06 14.19
N VAL A 131 8.42 -6.02 12.88
CA VAL A 131 9.67 -5.49 12.29
C VAL A 131 9.87 -4.03 12.71
N VAL A 132 8.86 -3.18 12.53
CA VAL A 132 8.91 -1.76 12.92
C VAL A 132 9.13 -1.55 14.42
N ASP A 133 8.50 -2.35 15.26
CA ASP A 133 8.62 -2.27 16.71
C ASP A 133 9.99 -2.74 17.22
N SER A 134 10.68 -3.57 16.44
CA SER A 134 12.05 -4.00 16.74
C SER A 134 13.14 -2.97 16.39
N VAL A 135 12.78 -1.90 15.67
CA VAL A 135 13.72 -0.81 15.35
C VAL A 135 13.81 0.13 16.54
N ASP A 136 15.03 0.37 17.02
CA ASP A 136 15.25 1.41 18.00
C ASP A 136 15.19 2.79 17.34
N LYS A 137 14.02 3.41 17.48
CA LYS A 137 13.70 4.74 16.93
C LYS A 137 14.35 5.87 17.73
N MET A 138 14.81 5.60 18.96
CA MET A 138 15.32 6.61 19.89
C MET A 138 16.85 6.66 19.95
N GLY A 139 17.57 5.71 19.34
CA GLY A 139 19.03 5.69 19.23
C GLY A 139 19.75 5.46 20.56
N ARG A 140 19.25 4.53 21.38
CA ARG A 140 19.82 4.10 22.65
C ARG A 140 20.61 2.81 22.57
#